data_AF-A0A7X8R4A5-F1
#
_entry.id   AF-A0A7X8R4A5-F1
#
_cell.length_a   1.000
_cell.length_b   1.000
_cell.length_c   1.000
_cell.angle_alpha   90.00
_cell.angle_beta   90.00
_cell.angle_gamma   90.00
#
_symmetry.space_group_name_H-M   'P 1'
#
loop_
_entity.id
_entity.type
_entity.pdbx_description
1 polymer ?
#
loop_
_entity_poly.entity_id
_entity_poly.type
_entity_poly.pdbx_seq_one_letter_code
_entity_poly.pdbx_strand_id
1 'polypeptide(L)'
;MSSRTKKLILIITVAIIIAAVVYTAWSVLTRKSTEELYLDAEKKLFGEMADNIGKQYASLKEKYKPYMEEAYSTRTELSLKIAGGLESFGFDDSGAVTGILDKSKLIVKTKTHPVKGISITEADLLLERAPFLNARLFSDPQTIWLSVPDFLPDRYFSVKRDDLEGLYDKFSIPVKPLKLISGRELAANLSFELSTFRNSAEKLADIYSGYLQGGAVADNGQKTINFGGGMAEGREVLVRLDEENATSLLRELLTAIANDDGLLLYTYGNFASISGLLDDAGLFRLFGFMDETGAMVLSDYEREILKKLNTGGDMEEFRGNLLKAAASYRLRDGIKMSVLLDKSGNIVYREVSLDFLNTEGGASFRADIAMGNGTAGYKHVGIAFREYDPGSAEEIRRTTELSIRSAAEESKSSQKEGRIDIDYAITEGSERSEIDIGIDISDRTDEKTLKRLSNIKLEADISGDVGEGNIIAVIDNASWSNRKLNKSNRTTEITLDADL
;
A
#
# COMPACT_ATOMS: atom_id res chain seq x y z
N MET A 1 20.75 16.15 1.35
CA MET A 1 19.71 15.12 1.11
C MET A 1 19.42 15.11 -0.37
N SER A 2 19.49 13.95 -1.04
CA SER A 2 19.05 13.83 -2.42
C SER A 2 17.57 14.25 -2.54
N SER A 3 17.32 15.16 -3.47
CA SER A 3 16.09 15.93 -3.65
C SER A 3 14.87 15.08 -4.06
N ARG A 4 15.07 13.81 -4.46
CA ARG A 4 14.08 13.06 -5.25
C ARG A 4 13.07 12.28 -4.41
N THR A 5 13.43 11.61 -3.32
CA THR A 5 12.41 10.85 -2.57
C THR A 5 11.78 11.61 -1.40
N LYS A 6 12.21 12.86 -1.11
CA LYS A 6 11.36 13.83 -0.38
C LYS A 6 10.12 14.22 -1.21
N LYS A 7 10.20 14.08 -2.54
CA LYS A 7 9.10 14.36 -3.47
C LYS A 7 8.14 13.17 -3.66
N LEU A 8 8.63 11.92 -3.72
CA LEU A 8 7.74 10.74 -3.92
C LEU A 8 6.71 10.51 -2.79
N ILE A 9 7.07 10.86 -1.55
CA ILE A 9 6.18 10.76 -0.38
C ILE A 9 5.18 11.94 -0.34
N LEU A 10 5.61 13.14 -0.73
CA LEU A 10 4.75 14.31 -0.94
C LEU A 10 3.67 14.03 -2.01
N ILE A 11 4.03 13.25 -3.02
CA ILE A 11 3.21 12.87 -4.17
C ILE A 11 2.05 11.94 -3.80
N ILE A 12 2.30 10.92 -2.98
CA ILE A 12 1.27 10.00 -2.48
C ILE A 12 0.39 10.70 -1.43
N THR A 13 0.96 11.62 -0.64
CA THR A 13 0.19 12.50 0.25
C THR A 13 -0.72 13.46 -0.55
N VAL A 14 -0.25 14.03 -1.67
CA VAL A 14 -1.05 14.89 -2.56
C VAL A 14 -2.21 14.14 -3.23
N ALA A 15 -2.06 12.85 -3.53
CA ALA A 15 -3.19 12.01 -4.01
C ALA A 15 -4.30 11.84 -2.96
N ILE A 16 -3.97 11.82 -1.66
CA ILE A 16 -4.93 11.81 -0.54
C ILE A 16 -5.53 13.22 -0.31
N ILE A 17 -4.79 14.28 -0.61
CA ILE A 17 -5.27 15.68 -0.60
C ILE A 17 -6.26 15.94 -1.75
N ILE A 18 -6.06 15.32 -2.92
CA ILE A 18 -7.00 15.41 -4.05
C ILE A 18 -8.31 14.68 -3.75
N ALA A 19 -8.29 13.64 -2.92
CA ALA A 19 -9.49 13.03 -2.37
C ALA A 19 -10.20 13.92 -1.31
N ALA A 20 -9.50 14.90 -0.72
CA ALA A 20 -10.03 15.86 0.25
C ALA A 20 -10.59 17.15 -0.38
N VAL A 21 -10.16 17.50 -1.61
CA VAL A 21 -10.70 18.58 -2.45
C VAL A 21 -12.14 18.30 -2.94
N VAL A 22 -12.60 17.06 -2.76
CA VAL A 22 -13.83 16.47 -3.32
C VAL A 22 -15.05 16.61 -2.39
N TYR A 23 -15.04 17.28 -1.23
CA TYR A 23 -16.22 17.24 -0.32
C TYR A 23 -16.98 18.56 -0.13
N THR A 24 -16.59 19.65 -0.79
CA THR A 24 -17.17 21.00 -0.56
C THR A 24 -18.14 21.55 -1.60
N ALA A 25 -19.31 20.96 -1.71
CA ALA A 25 -20.47 21.81 -1.45
C ALA A 25 -21.62 20.94 -1.05
N TRP A 26 -22.22 21.28 0.09
CA TRP A 26 -23.61 21.72 -0.01
C TRP A 26 -24.06 22.46 1.25
N SER A 27 -24.36 23.74 1.10
CA SER A 27 -25.54 24.41 1.66
C SER A 27 -25.70 25.69 0.80
N VAL A 28 -26.80 26.08 0.15
CA VAL A 28 -28.24 26.07 0.45
C VAL A 28 -29.02 26.36 -0.85
N LEU A 29 -30.16 25.69 -1.03
CA LEU A 29 -31.35 26.03 -1.85
C LEU A 29 -31.29 27.25 -2.80
N THR A 30 -31.31 27.03 -4.12
CA THR A 30 -32.37 27.39 -5.12
C THR A 30 -31.79 27.35 -6.55
N ARG A 31 -32.35 26.54 -7.46
CA ARG A 31 -31.90 26.32 -8.88
C ARG A 31 -30.37 26.28 -9.08
N LYS A 32 -29.79 25.07 -8.99
CA LYS A 32 -28.34 24.83 -8.94
C LYS A 32 -27.56 25.44 -10.10
N SER A 33 -26.51 26.21 -9.78
CA SER A 33 -25.50 26.68 -10.74
C SER A 33 -24.52 25.56 -11.13
N THR A 34 -23.64 25.79 -12.12
CA THR A 34 -22.64 24.78 -12.53
C THR A 34 -21.63 24.50 -11.41
N GLU A 35 -21.28 25.52 -10.63
CA GLU A 35 -20.49 25.38 -9.39
C GLU A 35 -21.16 24.40 -8.43
N GLU A 36 -22.46 24.58 -8.14
CA GLU A 36 -23.20 23.71 -7.21
C GLU A 36 -23.29 22.26 -7.72
N LEU A 37 -23.52 22.07 -9.02
CA LEU A 37 -23.59 20.74 -9.62
C LEU A 37 -22.26 19.98 -9.52
N TYR A 38 -21.16 20.67 -9.78
CA TYR A 38 -19.81 20.10 -9.65
C TYR A 38 -19.55 19.67 -8.20
N LEU A 39 -19.84 20.55 -7.25
CA LEU A 39 -19.53 20.32 -5.86
C LEU A 39 -20.44 19.25 -5.19
N ASP A 40 -21.66 19.06 -5.67
CA ASP A 40 -22.51 17.93 -5.26
C ASP A 40 -21.97 16.58 -5.74
N ALA A 41 -21.44 16.53 -6.97
CA ALA A 41 -20.88 15.33 -7.56
C ALA A 41 -19.64 14.87 -6.79
N GLU A 42 -18.81 15.85 -6.43
CA GLU A 42 -17.67 15.72 -5.54
C GLU A 42 -18.14 15.09 -4.20
N LYS A 43 -19.12 15.71 -3.53
CA LYS A 43 -19.62 15.28 -2.23
C LYS A 43 -20.07 13.82 -2.21
N LYS A 44 -20.80 13.40 -3.24
CA LYS A 44 -21.31 12.04 -3.37
C LYS A 44 -20.17 11.03 -3.45
N LEU A 45 -19.16 11.31 -4.27
CA LEU A 45 -17.98 10.44 -4.44
C LEU A 45 -17.23 10.26 -3.12
N PHE A 46 -17.01 11.33 -2.36
CA PHE A 46 -16.35 11.25 -1.07
C PHE A 46 -17.17 10.47 -0.03
N GLY A 47 -18.48 10.69 0.05
CA GLY A 47 -19.34 9.97 0.98
C GLY A 47 -19.25 8.45 0.79
N GLU A 48 -19.28 8.02 -0.47
CA GLU A 48 -19.11 6.61 -0.85
C GLU A 48 -17.70 6.08 -0.48
N MET A 49 -16.65 6.87 -0.72
CA MET A 49 -15.27 6.54 -0.36
C MET A 49 -15.08 6.39 1.16
N ALA A 50 -15.50 7.38 1.94
CA ALA A 50 -15.36 7.40 3.39
C ALA A 50 -16.13 6.24 4.05
N ASP A 51 -17.34 5.95 3.56
CA ASP A 51 -18.13 4.81 4.02
C ASP A 51 -17.47 3.48 3.65
N ASN A 52 -16.89 3.37 2.46
CA ASN A 52 -16.18 2.17 2.05
C ASN A 52 -14.93 1.94 2.93
N ILE A 53 -14.10 2.97 3.15
CA ILE A 53 -12.94 2.90 4.05
C ILE A 53 -13.40 2.52 5.46
N GLY A 54 -14.42 3.20 5.99
CA GLY A 54 -14.98 2.91 7.31
C GLY A 54 -15.47 1.48 7.45
N LYS A 55 -16.17 0.95 6.42
CA LYS A 55 -16.62 -0.45 6.38
C LYS A 55 -15.46 -1.43 6.32
N GLN A 56 -14.47 -1.19 5.46
CA GLN A 56 -13.29 -2.07 5.33
C GLN A 56 -12.50 -2.13 6.64
N TYR A 57 -12.30 -0.97 7.27
CA TYR A 57 -11.57 -0.86 8.52
C TYR A 57 -12.33 -1.51 9.68
N ALA A 58 -13.63 -1.26 9.81
CA ALA A 58 -14.48 -1.90 10.80
C ALA A 58 -14.48 -3.43 10.63
N SER A 59 -14.61 -3.90 9.39
CA SER A 59 -14.55 -5.34 9.06
C SER A 59 -13.19 -5.95 9.41
N LEU A 60 -12.09 -5.26 9.14
CA LEU A 60 -10.74 -5.70 9.51
C LEU A 60 -10.61 -5.82 11.03
N LYS A 61 -11.02 -4.80 11.79
CA LYS A 61 -10.98 -4.84 13.26
C LYS A 61 -11.87 -5.94 13.82
N GLU A 62 -13.09 -6.09 13.33
CA GLU A 62 -14.02 -7.12 13.77
C GLU A 62 -13.48 -8.53 13.51
N LYS A 63 -12.91 -8.75 12.32
CA LYS A 63 -12.26 -10.03 11.95
C LYS A 63 -11.14 -10.41 12.90
N TYR A 64 -10.34 -9.44 13.35
CA TYR A 64 -9.17 -9.69 14.19
C TYR A 64 -9.41 -9.51 15.69
N LYS A 65 -10.54 -8.94 16.10
CA LYS A 65 -10.95 -8.73 17.50
C LYS A 65 -10.76 -9.95 18.41
N PRO A 66 -11.26 -11.16 18.07
CA PRO A 66 -11.07 -12.32 18.95
C PRO A 66 -9.59 -12.67 19.16
N TYR A 67 -8.72 -12.41 18.17
CA TYR A 67 -7.28 -12.65 18.29
C TYR A 67 -6.54 -11.54 19.05
N MET A 68 -7.20 -10.40 19.32
CA MET A 68 -6.67 -9.31 20.15
C MET A 68 -7.08 -9.46 21.62
N GLU A 69 -8.27 -9.99 21.88
CA GLU A 69 -8.87 -10.01 23.23
C GLU A 69 -8.79 -11.38 23.90
N GLU A 70 -8.97 -12.47 23.14
CA GLU A 70 -9.10 -13.81 23.69
C GLU A 70 -7.84 -14.66 23.49
N ALA A 71 -7.63 -15.62 24.38
CA ALA A 71 -6.58 -16.61 24.18
C ALA A 71 -6.93 -17.53 23.00
N TYR A 72 -5.99 -17.71 22.08
CA TYR A 72 -6.20 -18.51 20.88
C TYR A 72 -5.03 -19.46 20.63
N SER A 73 -5.27 -20.48 19.82
CA SER A 73 -4.23 -21.38 19.35
C SER A 73 -4.27 -21.51 17.84
N THR A 74 -3.11 -21.40 17.21
CA THR A 74 -2.89 -21.65 15.80
C THR A 74 -2.06 -22.92 15.62
N ARG A 75 -2.34 -23.64 14.55
CA ARG A 75 -1.50 -24.73 14.07
C ARG A 75 -1.26 -24.50 12.59
N THR A 76 -0.02 -24.24 12.23
CA THR A 76 0.44 -24.07 10.87
C THR A 76 1.21 -25.31 10.47
N GLU A 77 0.93 -25.84 9.29
CA GLU A 77 1.73 -26.90 8.68
C GLU A 77 2.38 -26.33 7.43
N LEU A 78 3.70 -26.32 7.41
CA LEU A 78 4.52 -25.88 6.29
C LEU A 78 5.13 -27.12 5.63
N SER A 79 5.06 -27.16 4.31
CA SER A 79 5.66 -28.21 3.50
C SER A 79 6.20 -27.53 2.26
N LEU A 80 7.43 -27.86 1.90
CA LEU A 80 8.12 -27.26 0.76
C LEU A 80 8.15 -28.29 -0.36
N LYS A 81 7.98 -27.83 -1.60
CA LYS A 81 8.27 -28.61 -2.80
C LYS A 81 9.15 -27.77 -3.70
N ILE A 82 10.28 -28.32 -4.12
CA ILE A 82 11.23 -27.60 -4.97
C ILE A 82 11.35 -28.33 -6.31
N ALA A 83 11.00 -27.64 -7.40
CA ALA A 83 11.15 -28.15 -8.76
C ALA A 83 12.34 -27.47 -9.45
N GLY A 84 13.57 -27.89 -9.11
CA GLY A 84 14.81 -27.36 -9.72
C GLY A 84 15.34 -26.06 -9.10
N GLY A 85 16.45 -25.53 -9.65
CA GLY A 85 16.96 -24.19 -9.32
C GLY A 85 17.78 -24.03 -8.03
N LEU A 86 18.20 -25.12 -7.36
CA LEU A 86 19.10 -25.01 -6.19
C LEU A 86 20.57 -24.80 -6.58
N GLU A 87 20.93 -25.06 -7.83
CA GLU A 87 22.31 -24.92 -8.34
C GLU A 87 22.76 -23.45 -8.37
N SER A 88 21.84 -22.52 -8.66
CA SER A 88 22.05 -21.07 -8.59
C SER A 88 22.26 -20.54 -7.16
N PHE A 89 21.94 -21.35 -6.14
CA PHE A 89 22.25 -21.08 -4.72
C PHE A 89 23.53 -21.79 -4.24
N GLY A 90 24.31 -22.41 -5.14
CA GLY A 90 25.60 -23.02 -4.82
C GLY A 90 25.54 -24.44 -4.24
N PHE A 91 24.44 -25.17 -4.46
CA PHE A 91 24.32 -26.57 -4.03
C PHE A 91 24.70 -27.53 -5.17
N ASP A 92 25.90 -28.10 -5.10
CA ASP A 92 26.45 -29.05 -6.10
C ASP A 92 25.70 -30.41 -6.17
N ASP A 93 24.97 -30.79 -5.12
CA ASP A 93 24.16 -32.02 -5.05
C ASP A 93 22.66 -31.70 -4.85
N SER A 94 22.12 -30.97 -5.82
CA SER A 94 20.75 -30.45 -5.84
C SER A 94 19.68 -31.54 -5.70
N GLY A 95 19.95 -32.77 -6.20
CA GLY A 95 19.00 -33.89 -6.17
C GLY A 95 18.78 -34.52 -4.79
N ALA A 96 19.82 -34.64 -3.97
CA ALA A 96 19.68 -35.17 -2.61
C ALA A 96 18.99 -34.17 -1.68
N VAL A 97 19.32 -32.88 -1.82
CA VAL A 97 18.74 -31.78 -1.02
C VAL A 97 17.26 -31.59 -1.33
N THR A 98 16.87 -31.58 -2.61
CA THR A 98 15.45 -31.53 -3.02
C THR A 98 14.66 -32.71 -2.46
N GLY A 99 15.18 -33.93 -2.57
CA GLY A 99 14.53 -35.14 -2.04
C GLY A 99 14.29 -35.14 -0.53
N ILE A 100 15.14 -34.47 0.25
CA ILE A 100 14.97 -34.30 1.71
C ILE A 100 13.93 -33.20 2.01
N LEU A 101 14.03 -32.05 1.33
CA LEU A 101 13.13 -30.92 1.52
C LEU A 101 11.68 -31.27 1.16
N ASP A 102 11.47 -32.00 0.06
CA ASP A 102 10.15 -32.49 -0.39
C ASP A 102 9.49 -33.44 0.62
N LYS A 103 10.29 -34.15 1.42
CA LYS A 103 9.83 -35.08 2.46
C LYS A 103 9.79 -34.46 3.85
N SER A 104 10.16 -33.18 3.97
CA SER A 104 10.14 -32.43 5.22
C SER A 104 8.80 -31.75 5.45
N LYS A 105 8.33 -31.73 6.69
CA LYS A 105 7.16 -30.97 7.11
C LYS A 105 7.46 -30.29 8.43
N LEU A 106 7.26 -28.98 8.49
CA LEU A 106 7.35 -28.21 9.72
C LEU A 106 5.95 -27.93 10.25
N ILE A 107 5.63 -28.43 11.43
CA ILE A 107 4.37 -28.15 12.12
C ILE A 107 4.65 -27.14 13.23
N VAL A 108 4.08 -25.95 13.13
CA VAL A 108 4.20 -24.89 14.14
C VAL A 108 2.87 -24.73 14.85
N LYS A 109 2.82 -24.99 16.15
CA LYS A 109 1.65 -24.75 16.99
C LYS A 109 1.95 -23.56 17.88
N THR A 110 1.16 -22.51 17.80
CA THR A 110 1.27 -21.37 18.71
C THR A 110 0.04 -21.29 19.59
N LYS A 111 0.24 -21.05 20.88
CA LYS A 111 -0.80 -20.66 21.84
C LYS A 111 -0.47 -19.25 22.29
N THR A 112 -1.40 -18.33 22.11
CA THR A 112 -1.19 -16.92 22.42
C THR A 112 -2.23 -16.46 23.42
N HIS A 113 -1.77 -15.75 24.45
CA HIS A 113 -2.61 -15.02 25.38
C HIS A 113 -2.35 -13.51 25.19
N PRO A 114 -3.08 -12.84 24.30
CA PRO A 114 -2.72 -11.51 23.82
C PRO A 114 -2.69 -10.46 24.94
N VAL A 115 -3.68 -10.45 25.84
CA VAL A 115 -3.74 -9.54 27.01
C VAL A 115 -2.54 -9.67 27.94
N LYS A 116 -1.99 -10.88 28.09
CA LYS A 116 -0.83 -11.14 28.96
C LYS A 116 0.50 -10.96 28.22
N GLY A 117 0.47 -10.78 26.89
CA GLY A 117 1.68 -10.72 26.06
C GLY A 117 2.47 -12.04 26.02
N ILE A 118 1.83 -13.17 26.36
CA ILE A 118 2.47 -14.48 26.44
C ILE A 118 2.18 -15.28 25.18
N SER A 119 3.20 -15.90 24.59
CA SER A 119 3.07 -16.89 23.53
C SER A 119 3.92 -18.13 23.80
N ILE A 120 3.38 -19.28 23.42
CA ILE A 120 4.08 -20.56 23.44
C ILE A 120 4.02 -21.11 22.02
N THR A 121 5.16 -21.29 21.39
CA THR A 121 5.30 -21.86 20.05
C THR A 121 6.03 -23.19 20.14
N GLU A 122 5.40 -24.24 19.68
CA GLU A 122 5.98 -25.56 19.51
C GLU A 122 6.21 -25.78 18.02
N ALA A 123 7.42 -26.13 17.62
CA ALA A 123 7.79 -26.40 16.24
C ALA A 123 8.30 -27.85 16.13
N ASP A 124 7.57 -28.66 15.37
CA ASP A 124 7.91 -30.05 15.10
C ASP A 124 8.38 -30.17 13.64
N LEU A 125 9.67 -30.44 13.43
CA LEU A 125 10.22 -30.80 12.13
C LEU A 125 10.11 -32.31 11.94
N LEU A 126 9.32 -32.71 10.95
CA LEU A 126 9.14 -34.09 10.53
C LEU A 126 9.98 -34.37 9.28
N LEU A 127 10.69 -35.49 9.27
CA LEU A 127 11.35 -36.04 8.09
C LEU A 127 10.76 -37.42 7.79
N GLU A 128 10.30 -37.65 6.56
CA GLU A 128 9.61 -38.90 6.16
C GLU A 128 8.43 -39.27 7.09
N ARG A 129 7.71 -38.24 7.59
CA ARG A 129 6.59 -38.36 8.54
C ARG A 129 6.98 -38.81 9.97
N ALA A 130 8.27 -38.97 10.26
CA ALA A 130 8.79 -39.21 11.61
C ALA A 130 9.28 -37.89 12.26
N PRO A 131 9.06 -37.67 13.56
CA PRO A 131 9.59 -36.50 14.25
C PRO A 131 11.12 -36.58 14.27
N PHE A 132 11.76 -35.58 13.65
CA PHE A 132 13.21 -35.45 13.57
C PHE A 132 13.73 -34.50 14.65
N LEU A 133 13.10 -33.33 14.78
CA LEU A 133 13.47 -32.31 15.75
C LEU A 133 12.22 -31.62 16.29
N ASN A 134 12.19 -31.37 17.59
CA ASN A 134 11.15 -30.58 18.25
C ASN A 134 11.77 -29.42 19.01
N ALA A 135 11.17 -28.24 18.84
CA ALA A 135 11.59 -27.02 19.50
C ALA A 135 10.40 -26.39 20.22
N ARG A 136 10.63 -25.85 21.42
CA ARG A 136 9.63 -25.06 22.12
C ARG A 136 10.19 -23.67 22.43
N LEU A 137 9.47 -22.66 21.98
CA LEU A 137 9.72 -21.25 22.23
C LEU A 137 8.64 -20.71 23.15
N PHE A 138 9.00 -20.30 24.36
CA PHE A 138 8.13 -19.50 25.21
C PHE A 138 8.56 -18.03 25.09
N SER A 139 7.60 -17.12 24.97
CA SER A 139 7.88 -15.70 24.97
C SER A 139 6.89 -14.95 25.84
N ASP A 140 7.41 -14.05 26.66
CA ASP A 140 6.65 -13.05 27.41
C ASP A 140 7.20 -11.64 27.09
N PRO A 141 6.63 -10.56 27.67
CA PRO A 141 7.11 -9.21 27.38
C PRO A 141 8.59 -8.95 27.68
N GLN A 142 9.23 -9.73 28.56
CA GLN A 142 10.60 -9.50 29.00
C GLN A 142 11.61 -10.48 28.40
N THR A 143 11.20 -11.73 28.20
CA THR A 143 12.12 -12.84 27.94
C THR A 143 11.61 -13.76 26.84
N ILE A 144 12.57 -14.33 26.10
CA ILE A 144 12.36 -15.42 25.16
C ILE A 144 13.12 -16.63 25.68
N TRP A 145 12.44 -17.77 25.80
CA TRP A 145 13.03 -19.04 26.19
C TRP A 145 12.90 -20.02 25.03
N LEU A 146 14.00 -20.67 24.68
CA LEU A 146 14.04 -21.72 23.68
C LEU A 146 14.52 -23.02 24.33
N SER A 147 13.79 -24.11 24.08
CA SER A 147 14.17 -25.48 24.43
C SER A 147 14.25 -26.32 23.15
N VAL A 148 15.41 -26.93 22.91
CA VAL A 148 15.67 -27.83 21.78
C VAL A 148 16.65 -28.92 22.23
N PRO A 149 16.30 -30.21 22.17
CA PRO A 149 14.97 -30.77 21.96
C PRO A 149 14.05 -30.66 23.19
N ASP A 150 12.73 -30.55 22.98
CA ASP A 150 11.71 -30.21 24.00
C ASP A 150 11.50 -31.28 25.11
N PHE A 151 12.20 -32.42 25.05
CA PHE A 151 12.17 -33.45 26.12
C PHE A 151 13.24 -33.25 27.19
N LEU A 152 14.20 -32.33 26.99
CA LEU A 152 15.16 -31.98 28.02
C LEU A 152 14.52 -30.96 29.00
N PRO A 153 14.57 -31.18 30.32
CA PRO A 153 13.93 -30.32 31.32
C PRO A 153 14.59 -28.95 31.45
N ASP A 154 15.77 -28.77 30.88
CA ASP A 154 16.59 -27.58 31.04
C ASP A 154 16.28 -26.52 29.98
N ARG A 155 16.19 -25.27 30.44
CA ARG A 155 16.13 -24.07 29.59
C ARG A 155 17.44 -24.00 28.81
N TYR A 156 17.42 -24.42 27.54
CA TYR A 156 18.62 -24.41 26.71
C TYR A 156 19.12 -22.99 26.45
N PHE A 157 18.20 -22.06 26.22
CA PHE A 157 18.53 -20.69 25.91
C PHE A 157 17.48 -19.74 26.47
N SER A 158 17.93 -18.70 27.18
CA SER A 158 17.07 -17.59 27.62
C SER A 158 17.73 -16.28 27.27
N VAL A 159 17.01 -15.42 26.56
CA VAL A 159 17.48 -14.08 26.21
C VAL A 159 16.43 -13.05 26.61
N LYS A 160 16.88 -11.94 27.18
CA LYS A 160 16.00 -10.79 27.34
C LYS A 160 15.72 -10.21 25.97
N ARG A 161 14.50 -9.71 25.74
CA ARG A 161 14.18 -9.13 24.43
C ARG A 161 15.10 -7.98 24.04
N ASP A 162 15.52 -7.17 25.02
CA ASP A 162 16.46 -6.06 24.81
C ASP A 162 17.86 -6.51 24.35
N ASP A 163 18.20 -7.79 24.54
CA ASP A 163 19.50 -8.38 24.18
C ASP A 163 19.45 -9.19 22.85
N LEU A 164 18.31 -9.24 22.15
CA LEU A 164 18.13 -10.02 20.92
C LEU A 164 19.09 -9.60 19.80
N GLU A 165 19.33 -8.30 19.63
CA GLU A 165 20.25 -7.80 18.60
C GLU A 165 21.68 -8.31 18.82
N GLY A 166 22.15 -8.26 20.06
CA GLY A 166 23.46 -8.78 20.44
C GLY A 166 23.57 -10.30 20.30
N LEU A 167 22.44 -11.02 20.34
CA LEU A 167 22.40 -12.44 20.01
C LEU A 167 22.59 -12.68 18.51
N TYR A 168 21.86 -11.94 17.68
CA TYR A 168 21.99 -12.05 16.22
C TYR A 168 23.42 -11.75 15.76
N ASP A 169 24.06 -10.74 16.37
CA ASP A 169 25.48 -10.42 16.11
C ASP A 169 26.41 -11.59 16.43
N LYS A 170 26.23 -12.23 17.58
CA LYS A 170 27.05 -13.40 17.98
C LYS A 170 26.94 -14.57 17.00
N PHE A 171 25.77 -14.74 16.38
CA PHE A 171 25.53 -15.81 15.41
C PHE A 171 25.71 -15.37 13.96
N SER A 172 26.18 -14.13 13.72
CA SER A 172 26.37 -13.58 12.38
C SER A 172 25.11 -13.71 11.50
N ILE A 173 23.93 -13.54 12.09
CA ILE A 173 22.67 -13.62 11.37
C ILE A 173 22.46 -12.29 10.63
N PRO A 174 22.48 -12.26 9.28
CA PRO A 174 22.51 -11.02 8.51
C PRO A 174 21.19 -10.24 8.58
N VAL A 175 20.06 -10.96 8.66
CA VAL A 175 18.72 -10.36 8.80
C VAL A 175 18.22 -10.64 10.20
N LYS A 176 17.95 -9.58 10.97
CA LYS A 176 17.59 -9.64 12.39
C LYS A 176 16.10 -9.35 12.61
N PRO A 177 15.18 -10.28 12.32
CA PRO A 177 13.76 -10.05 12.55
C PRO A 177 13.50 -9.98 14.06
N LEU A 178 13.08 -8.81 14.54
CA LEU A 178 12.70 -8.59 15.93
C LEU A 178 11.26 -9.06 16.20
N LYS A 179 10.42 -9.15 15.16
CA LYS A 179 9.01 -9.51 15.27
C LYS A 179 8.46 -10.21 14.01
N LEU A 180 7.41 -11.01 14.19
CA LEU A 180 6.65 -11.60 13.09
C LEU A 180 5.34 -10.84 12.87
N ILE A 181 5.15 -10.28 11.67
CA ILE A 181 3.92 -9.56 11.32
C ILE A 181 2.78 -10.54 11.19
N SER A 182 1.67 -10.24 11.85
CA SER A 182 0.41 -10.96 11.66
C SER A 182 -0.72 -9.99 11.32
N GLY A 183 -1.81 -10.49 10.73
CA GLY A 183 -2.99 -9.66 10.45
C GLY A 183 -3.57 -8.97 11.70
N ARG A 184 -3.38 -9.57 12.89
CA ARG A 184 -3.67 -8.95 14.18
C ARG A 184 -2.81 -7.71 14.43
N GLU A 185 -1.50 -7.82 14.18
CA GLU A 185 -0.58 -6.71 14.40
C GLU A 185 -0.82 -5.56 13.43
N LEU A 186 -1.14 -5.86 12.17
CA LEU A 186 -1.59 -4.85 11.22
C LEU A 186 -2.88 -4.17 11.71
N ALA A 187 -3.89 -4.94 12.11
CA ALA A 187 -5.15 -4.39 12.61
C ALA A 187 -5.01 -3.57 13.90
N ALA A 188 -4.05 -3.91 14.76
CA ALA A 188 -3.77 -3.20 16.01
C ALA A 188 -2.98 -1.90 15.81
N ASN A 189 -2.16 -1.81 14.76
CA ASN A 189 -1.32 -0.64 14.47
C ASN A 189 -1.99 0.38 13.55
N LEU A 190 -3.09 0.00 12.90
CA LEU A 190 -3.89 0.96 12.14
C LEU A 190 -4.83 1.74 13.06
N SER A 191 -4.96 3.03 12.78
CA SER A 191 -5.85 3.98 13.45
C SER A 191 -6.78 4.64 12.43
N PHE A 192 -8.07 4.65 12.72
CA PHE A 192 -9.09 5.28 11.88
C PHE A 192 -10.38 5.45 12.68
N GLU A 193 -10.97 6.64 12.60
CA GLU A 193 -12.28 6.95 13.15
C GLU A 193 -13.05 7.77 12.11
N LEU A 194 -14.22 7.28 11.71
CA LEU A 194 -14.99 7.87 10.61
C LEU A 194 -15.46 9.30 10.92
N SER A 195 -15.87 9.58 12.16
CA SER A 195 -16.30 10.91 12.63
C SER A 195 -15.16 11.92 12.53
N THR A 196 -13.99 11.58 13.09
CA THR A 196 -12.81 12.45 13.05
C THR A 196 -12.35 12.69 11.62
N PHE A 197 -12.29 11.64 10.78
CA PHE A 197 -11.94 11.77 9.38
C PHE A 197 -12.90 12.70 8.62
N ARG A 198 -14.21 12.57 8.85
CA ARG A 198 -15.23 13.45 8.25
C ARG A 198 -15.09 14.91 8.70
N ASN A 199 -14.88 15.15 10.00
CA ASN A 199 -14.70 16.50 10.54
C ASN A 199 -13.45 17.19 9.95
N SER A 200 -12.34 16.46 9.84
CA SER A 200 -11.12 16.99 9.24
C SER A 200 -11.29 17.24 7.74
N ALA A 201 -11.98 16.34 7.03
CA ALA A 201 -12.30 16.54 5.62
C ALA A 201 -13.19 17.77 5.41
N GLU A 202 -14.17 18.01 6.28
CA GLU A 202 -15.05 19.19 6.23
C GLU A 202 -14.26 20.51 6.33
N LYS A 203 -13.26 20.59 7.21
CA LYS A 203 -12.38 21.78 7.30
C LYS A 203 -11.57 22.03 6.02
N LEU A 204 -11.00 20.98 5.43
CA LEU A 204 -10.24 21.10 4.17
C LEU A 204 -11.17 21.49 3.01
N ALA A 205 -12.37 20.95 3.05
CA ALA A 205 -13.39 21.25 2.10
C ALA A 205 -13.72 22.75 2.18
N ASP A 206 -14.00 23.31 3.37
CA ASP A 206 -14.33 24.74 3.57
C ASP A 206 -13.27 25.70 3.02
N ILE A 207 -11.98 25.34 3.14
CA ILE A 207 -10.89 26.09 2.51
C ILE A 207 -11.07 26.10 0.99
N TYR A 208 -11.24 24.93 0.37
CA TYR A 208 -11.33 24.80 -1.08
C TYR A 208 -12.53 25.53 -1.69
N SER A 209 -13.73 25.44 -1.11
CA SER A 209 -14.91 26.14 -1.63
C SER A 209 -14.77 27.66 -1.59
N GLY A 210 -14.01 28.20 -0.63
CA GLY A 210 -13.69 29.62 -0.54
C GLY A 210 -13.06 30.17 -1.82
N TYR A 211 -12.30 29.34 -2.54
CA TYR A 211 -11.59 29.72 -3.76
C TYR A 211 -12.37 29.48 -5.06
N LEU A 212 -13.52 28.79 -5.02
CA LEU A 212 -14.31 28.45 -6.22
C LEU A 212 -15.37 29.49 -6.63
N GLN A 213 -15.29 30.71 -6.08
CA GLN A 213 -16.26 31.77 -6.34
C GLN A 213 -15.95 32.53 -7.64
N GLY A 214 -16.93 33.29 -8.17
CA GLY A 214 -16.67 34.28 -9.23
C GLY A 214 -16.43 33.72 -10.64
N GLY A 215 -16.96 32.54 -10.97
CA GLY A 215 -16.83 31.94 -12.31
C GLY A 215 -15.59 31.04 -12.48
N ALA A 216 -14.97 30.62 -11.37
CA ALA A 216 -13.90 29.61 -11.36
C ALA A 216 -14.36 28.25 -11.93
N VAL A 217 -15.67 27.99 -11.96
CA VAL A 217 -16.26 26.77 -12.51
C VAL A 217 -17.10 27.11 -13.74
N ALA A 218 -16.84 26.46 -14.86
CA ALA A 218 -17.55 26.70 -16.11
C ALA A 218 -18.07 25.39 -16.71
N ASP A 219 -19.25 25.44 -17.32
CA ASP A 219 -19.78 24.35 -18.12
C ASP A 219 -19.13 24.37 -19.50
N ASN A 220 -18.63 23.22 -19.96
CA ASN A 220 -17.99 23.07 -21.26
C ASN A 220 -18.76 22.10 -22.18
N GLY A 221 -20.00 21.75 -21.84
CA GLY A 221 -20.90 20.96 -22.67
C GLY A 221 -20.66 19.45 -22.57
N GLN A 222 -21.26 18.69 -23.47
CA GLN A 222 -21.17 17.22 -23.46
C GLN A 222 -19.89 16.76 -24.16
N LYS A 223 -19.17 15.84 -23.53
CA LYS A 223 -17.90 15.29 -24.03
C LYS A 223 -17.81 13.80 -23.75
N THR A 224 -17.05 13.13 -24.62
CA THR A 224 -16.66 11.73 -24.48
C THR A 224 -15.16 11.67 -24.36
N ILE A 225 -14.66 10.97 -23.34
CA ILE A 225 -13.23 10.78 -23.07
C ILE A 225 -12.94 9.28 -23.07
N ASN A 226 -11.95 8.87 -23.84
CA ASN A 226 -11.36 7.54 -23.78
C ASN A 226 -10.14 7.60 -22.87
N PHE A 227 -10.05 6.70 -21.89
CA PHE A 227 -8.93 6.63 -20.94
C PHE A 227 -8.68 5.18 -20.55
N GLY A 228 -7.41 4.75 -20.49
CA GLY A 228 -6.98 3.52 -19.84
C GLY A 228 -7.80 2.25 -20.13
N GLY A 229 -8.34 2.09 -21.35
CA GLY A 229 -9.18 0.94 -21.75
C GLY A 229 -10.70 1.10 -21.56
N GLY A 230 -11.16 2.23 -21.02
CA GLY A 230 -12.58 2.57 -20.84
C GLY A 230 -13.00 3.86 -21.56
N MET A 231 -14.30 4.09 -21.59
CA MET A 231 -14.93 5.31 -22.11
C MET A 231 -15.80 5.93 -21.02
N ALA A 232 -15.68 7.24 -20.83
CA ALA A 232 -16.63 8.03 -20.06
C ALA A 232 -17.32 9.05 -20.96
N GLU A 233 -18.61 9.21 -20.76
CA GLU A 233 -19.43 10.20 -21.45
C GLU A 233 -20.19 11.01 -20.40
N GLY A 234 -20.19 12.33 -20.56
CA GLY A 234 -20.85 13.19 -19.61
C GLY A 234 -20.76 14.67 -19.96
N ARG A 235 -21.33 15.50 -19.08
CA ARG A 235 -21.17 16.95 -19.11
C ARG A 235 -19.81 17.31 -18.52
N GLU A 236 -18.99 18.02 -19.28
CA GLU A 236 -17.69 18.52 -18.84
C GLU A 236 -17.85 19.81 -18.05
N VAL A 237 -17.22 19.84 -16.89
CA VAL A 237 -17.05 21.00 -16.04
C VAL A 237 -15.56 21.33 -15.97
N LEU A 238 -15.23 22.59 -16.21
CA LEU A 238 -13.88 23.10 -16.10
C LEU A 238 -13.74 23.91 -14.82
N VAL A 239 -12.72 23.58 -14.02
CA VAL A 239 -12.33 24.36 -12.84
C VAL A 239 -11.02 25.06 -13.13
N ARG A 240 -11.00 26.37 -12.93
CA ARG A 240 -9.86 27.25 -13.23
C ARG A 240 -9.61 28.21 -12.07
N LEU A 241 -8.39 28.17 -11.56
CA LEU A 241 -7.87 29.17 -10.62
C LEU A 241 -6.62 29.78 -11.23
N ASP A 242 -6.44 31.08 -11.07
CA ASP A 242 -5.19 31.75 -11.42
C ASP A 242 -4.06 31.36 -10.45
N GLU A 243 -2.84 31.78 -10.75
CA GLU A 243 -1.66 31.48 -9.94
C GLU A 243 -1.81 31.94 -8.47
N GLU A 244 -2.37 33.14 -8.24
CA GLU A 244 -2.48 33.73 -6.91
C GLU A 244 -3.45 32.93 -6.03
N ASN A 245 -4.66 32.68 -6.53
CA ASN A 245 -5.68 31.91 -5.84
C ASN A 245 -5.26 30.46 -5.67
N ALA A 246 -4.66 29.83 -6.70
CA ALA A 246 -4.17 28.46 -6.62
C ALA A 246 -3.05 28.31 -5.59
N THR A 247 -2.09 29.23 -5.56
CA THR A 247 -0.98 29.20 -4.59
C THR A 247 -1.48 29.42 -3.16
N SER A 248 -2.43 30.32 -2.97
CA SER A 248 -3.04 30.58 -1.65
C SER A 248 -3.83 29.36 -1.16
N LEU A 249 -4.62 28.75 -2.04
CA LEU A 249 -5.32 27.49 -1.78
C LEU A 249 -4.35 26.37 -1.36
N LEU A 250 -3.28 26.14 -2.13
CA LEU A 250 -2.26 25.14 -1.81
C LEU A 250 -1.69 25.36 -0.40
N ARG A 251 -1.33 26.60 -0.08
CA ARG A 251 -0.74 26.96 1.21
C ARG A 251 -1.70 26.72 2.37
N GLU A 252 -2.96 27.15 2.24
CA GLU A 252 -3.98 26.94 3.27
C GLU A 252 -4.28 25.46 3.49
N LEU A 253 -4.43 24.68 2.42
CA LEU A 253 -4.65 23.23 2.50
C LEU A 253 -3.49 22.52 3.21
N LEU A 254 -2.25 22.76 2.77
CA LEU A 254 -1.08 22.14 3.39
C LEU A 254 -0.93 22.53 4.87
N THR A 255 -1.22 23.79 5.21
CA THR A 255 -1.18 24.27 6.60
C THR A 255 -2.27 23.63 7.45
N ALA A 256 -3.49 23.48 6.91
CA ALA A 256 -4.59 22.83 7.61
C ALA A 256 -4.32 21.35 7.87
N ILE A 257 -3.77 20.62 6.89
CA ILE A 257 -3.34 19.23 7.04
C ILE A 257 -2.24 19.12 8.08
N ALA A 258 -1.23 20.00 8.01
CA ALA A 258 -0.16 20.05 8.98
C ALA A 258 -0.66 20.36 10.39
N ASN A 259 -1.83 20.94 10.58
CA ASN A 259 -2.38 21.25 11.90
C ASN A 259 -3.47 20.26 12.36
N ASP A 260 -3.76 19.21 11.57
CA ASP A 260 -4.80 18.23 11.88
C ASP A 260 -4.20 16.87 12.27
N ASP A 261 -4.06 16.66 13.58
CA ASP A 261 -3.45 15.45 14.13
C ASP A 261 -4.21 14.17 13.72
N GLY A 262 -5.53 14.26 13.51
CA GLY A 262 -6.35 13.13 13.06
C GLY A 262 -5.98 12.71 11.65
N LEU A 263 -5.89 13.65 10.71
CA LEU A 263 -5.46 13.37 9.33
C LEU A 263 -4.02 12.89 9.26
N LEU A 264 -3.10 13.51 10.01
CA LEU A 264 -1.70 13.08 10.05
C LEU A 264 -1.58 11.64 10.57
N LEU A 265 -2.34 11.29 11.62
CA LEU A 265 -2.38 9.93 12.15
C LEU A 265 -2.95 8.92 11.14
N TYR A 266 -4.08 9.24 10.48
CA TYR A 266 -4.73 8.33 9.54
C TYR A 266 -3.96 8.12 8.25
N THR A 267 -3.06 9.05 7.91
CA THR A 267 -2.22 9.01 6.71
C THR A 267 -0.79 8.56 7.06
N TYR A 268 0.10 9.50 7.35
CA TYR A 268 1.51 9.24 7.62
C TYR A 268 1.72 8.37 8.86
N GLY A 269 0.92 8.57 9.92
CA GLY A 269 1.01 7.76 11.14
C GLY A 269 0.75 6.26 10.89
N ASN A 270 -0.32 5.93 10.16
CA ASN A 270 -0.59 4.55 9.73
C ASN A 270 0.51 3.98 8.82
N PHE A 271 0.99 4.78 7.85
CA PHE A 271 2.08 4.37 6.96
C PHE A 271 3.36 4.06 7.75
N ALA A 272 3.79 4.98 8.62
CA ALA A 272 4.97 4.82 9.45
C ALA A 272 4.83 3.65 10.42
N SER A 273 3.62 3.40 10.94
CA SER A 273 3.36 2.23 11.79
C SER A 273 3.52 0.91 11.02
N ILE A 274 3.04 0.85 9.77
CA ILE A 274 3.27 -0.32 8.90
C ILE A 274 4.74 -0.45 8.54
N SER A 275 5.40 0.64 8.15
CA SER A 275 6.84 0.67 7.86
C SER A 275 7.65 0.14 9.05
N GLY A 276 7.36 0.61 10.26
CA GLY A 276 8.00 0.11 11.48
C GLY A 276 7.79 -1.39 11.68
N LEU A 277 6.58 -1.91 11.43
CA LEU A 277 6.34 -3.37 11.48
C LEU A 277 7.17 -4.12 10.43
N LEU A 278 7.32 -3.59 9.21
CA LEU A 278 8.13 -4.19 8.14
C LEU A 278 9.63 -4.16 8.47
N ASP A 279 10.11 -3.07 9.08
CA ASP A 279 11.49 -2.97 9.54
C ASP A 279 11.79 -3.92 10.72
N ASP A 280 10.87 -3.99 11.68
CA ASP A 280 10.90 -4.95 12.79
C ASP A 280 10.92 -6.40 12.28
N ALA A 281 10.24 -6.68 11.16
CA ALA A 281 10.27 -7.97 10.49
C ALA A 281 11.56 -8.24 9.71
N GLY A 282 12.44 -7.24 9.59
CA GLY A 282 13.70 -7.33 8.88
C GLY A 282 13.59 -7.17 7.36
N LEU A 283 12.45 -6.71 6.82
CA LEU A 283 12.23 -6.62 5.38
C LEU A 283 13.22 -5.67 4.69
N PHE A 284 13.39 -4.46 5.21
CA PHE A 284 14.33 -3.49 4.62
C PHE A 284 15.79 -3.94 4.75
N ARG A 285 16.12 -4.62 5.86
CA ARG A 285 17.44 -5.21 6.10
C ARG A 285 17.73 -6.36 5.13
N LEU A 286 16.72 -7.16 4.78
CA LEU A 286 16.84 -8.22 3.78
C LEU A 286 17.20 -7.64 2.39
N PHE A 287 16.50 -6.60 1.94
CA PHE A 287 16.83 -5.96 0.66
C PHE A 287 18.24 -5.39 0.65
N GLY A 288 18.67 -4.75 1.74
CA GLY A 288 20.05 -4.27 1.88
C GLY A 288 21.08 -5.40 1.79
N PHE A 289 20.83 -6.53 2.46
CA PHE A 289 21.72 -7.69 2.41
C PHE A 289 21.78 -8.34 1.02
N MET A 290 20.65 -8.46 0.32
CA MET A 290 20.63 -9.00 -1.05
C MET A 290 21.44 -8.13 -2.03
N ASP A 291 21.39 -6.81 -1.84
CA ASP A 291 22.15 -5.84 -2.61
C ASP A 291 23.66 -5.90 -2.30
N GLU A 292 24.03 -6.00 -1.02
CA GLU A 292 25.44 -6.14 -0.60
C GLU A 292 26.09 -7.46 -1.07
N THR A 293 25.30 -8.53 -1.16
CA THR A 293 25.76 -9.86 -1.58
C THR A 293 25.75 -10.07 -3.10
N GLY A 294 25.25 -9.10 -3.86
CA GLY A 294 25.10 -9.20 -5.31
C GLY A 294 24.02 -10.18 -5.77
N ALA A 295 23.17 -10.66 -4.85
CA ALA A 295 21.99 -11.48 -5.18
C ALA A 295 20.87 -10.66 -5.83
N MET A 296 20.91 -9.33 -5.67
CA MET A 296 20.12 -8.33 -6.37
C MET A 296 21.03 -7.13 -6.60
N VAL A 297 20.91 -6.40 -7.71
CA VAL A 297 21.64 -5.15 -7.91
C VAL A 297 20.63 -4.02 -7.91
N LEU A 298 20.57 -3.28 -6.81
CA LEU A 298 19.71 -2.11 -6.71
C LEU A 298 20.43 -0.90 -7.29
N SER A 299 19.77 -0.20 -8.20
CA SER A 299 20.16 1.14 -8.63
C SER A 299 20.18 2.12 -7.44
N ASP A 300 20.94 3.21 -7.55
CA ASP A 300 20.99 4.27 -6.54
C ASP A 300 19.58 4.79 -6.19
N TYR A 301 18.67 4.79 -7.16
CA TYR A 301 17.30 5.24 -6.98
C TYR A 301 16.45 4.24 -6.18
N GLU A 302 16.55 2.94 -6.44
CA GLU A 302 15.84 1.90 -5.70
C GLU A 302 16.31 1.82 -4.25
N ARG A 303 17.63 1.94 -4.02
CA ARG A 303 18.18 2.10 -2.66
C ARG A 303 17.61 3.33 -1.96
N GLU A 304 17.44 4.43 -2.70
CA GLU A 304 16.81 5.65 -2.16
C GLU A 304 15.33 5.42 -1.83
N ILE A 305 14.58 4.70 -2.66
CA ILE A 305 13.17 4.32 -2.39
C ILE A 305 13.08 3.47 -1.13
N LEU A 306 13.83 2.37 -1.03
CA LEU A 306 13.77 1.46 0.12
C LEU A 306 14.09 2.18 1.43
N LYS A 307 15.12 3.03 1.42
CA LYS A 307 15.46 3.85 2.58
C LYS A 307 14.35 4.81 2.98
N LYS A 308 13.58 5.32 2.00
CA LYS A 308 12.48 6.27 2.23
C LYS A 308 11.17 5.58 2.57
N LEU A 309 10.99 4.32 2.20
CA LEU A 309 9.90 3.50 2.69
C LEU A 309 10.11 3.12 4.16
N ASN A 310 11.37 3.01 4.61
CA ASN A 310 11.73 2.78 6.01
C ASN A 310 11.71 4.09 6.84
N THR A 311 10.55 4.72 6.99
CA THR A 311 10.40 5.90 7.84
C THR A 311 10.12 5.47 9.29
N GLY A 312 11.03 5.83 10.22
CA GLY A 312 10.68 5.91 11.64
C GLY A 312 9.61 6.99 11.83
N GLY A 313 8.53 6.69 12.54
CA GLY A 313 7.30 7.49 12.57
C GLY A 313 7.34 8.86 13.23
N ASP A 314 8.30 9.72 12.86
CA ASP A 314 8.36 11.11 13.31
C ASP A 314 7.31 11.97 12.58
N MET A 315 6.12 12.06 13.18
CA MET A 315 5.03 12.89 12.68
C MET A 315 5.35 14.39 12.71
N GLU A 316 6.23 14.85 13.61
CA GLU A 316 6.60 16.26 13.72
C GLU A 316 7.58 16.67 12.61
N GLU A 317 8.49 15.79 12.22
CA GLU A 317 9.30 16.01 11.01
C GLU A 317 8.40 16.13 9.77
N PHE A 318 7.42 15.23 9.63
CA PHE A 318 6.47 15.27 8.52
C PHE A 318 5.64 16.57 8.52
N ARG A 319 5.14 16.99 9.68
CA ARG A 319 4.45 18.27 9.88
C ARG A 319 5.32 19.45 9.42
N GLY A 320 6.56 19.49 9.88
CA GLY A 320 7.52 20.53 9.49
C GLY A 320 7.77 20.56 7.98
N ASN A 321 7.80 19.40 7.32
CA ASN A 321 7.97 19.30 5.87
C ASN A 321 6.75 19.83 5.10
N LEU A 322 5.52 19.57 5.56
CA LEU A 322 4.30 20.13 4.96
C LEU A 322 4.29 21.66 5.04
N LEU A 323 4.63 22.22 6.20
CA LEU A 323 4.69 23.68 6.38
C LEU A 323 5.77 24.33 5.52
N LYS A 324 6.93 23.68 5.37
CA LYS A 324 7.99 24.13 4.44
C LYS A 324 7.52 24.07 3.00
N ALA A 325 6.83 23.01 2.59
CA ALA A 325 6.27 22.92 1.23
C ALA A 325 5.24 24.04 0.98
N ALA A 326 4.38 24.33 1.95
CA ALA A 326 3.40 25.41 1.89
C ALA A 326 4.04 26.80 1.74
N ALA A 327 5.26 26.99 2.25
CA ALA A 327 5.99 28.25 2.15
C ALA A 327 6.84 28.37 0.88
N SER A 328 7.34 27.24 0.35
CA SER A 328 8.38 27.21 -0.69
C SER A 328 7.86 26.95 -2.11
N TYR A 329 6.60 26.56 -2.30
CA TYR A 329 6.05 26.29 -3.62
C TYR A 329 4.94 27.27 -4.03
N ARG A 330 4.93 27.62 -5.32
CA ARG A 330 3.84 28.31 -6.02
C ARG A 330 3.33 27.51 -7.20
N LEU A 331 2.07 27.70 -7.58
CA LEU A 331 1.45 27.04 -8.74
C LEU A 331 1.48 27.97 -9.97
N ARG A 332 2.57 27.90 -10.75
CA ARG A 332 2.91 28.86 -11.83
C ARG A 332 1.77 29.08 -12.85
N ASP A 333 1.08 28.02 -13.25
CA ASP A 333 0.02 28.08 -14.26
C ASP A 333 -1.39 28.10 -13.65
N GLY A 334 -1.48 28.28 -12.33
CA GLY A 334 -2.72 28.10 -11.57
C GLY A 334 -3.19 26.64 -11.53
N ILE A 335 -4.50 26.46 -11.40
CA ILE A 335 -5.15 25.13 -11.48
C ILE A 335 -6.01 25.09 -12.73
N LYS A 336 -5.84 24.04 -13.52
CA LYS A 336 -6.74 23.69 -14.62
C LYS A 336 -7.17 22.24 -14.45
N MET A 337 -8.45 22.06 -14.18
CA MET A 337 -9.03 20.74 -13.98
C MET A 337 -10.24 20.57 -14.89
N SER A 338 -10.34 19.41 -15.52
CA SER A 338 -11.53 18.97 -16.25
C SER A 338 -12.20 17.83 -15.48
N VAL A 339 -13.51 17.90 -15.36
CA VAL A 339 -14.33 16.93 -14.64
C VAL A 339 -15.52 16.54 -15.52
N LEU A 340 -15.74 15.25 -15.71
CA LEU A 340 -16.84 14.73 -16.51
C LEU A 340 -17.91 14.15 -15.59
N LEU A 341 -19.14 14.67 -15.71
CA LEU A 341 -20.31 14.29 -14.92
C LEU A 341 -21.28 13.45 -15.74
N ASP A 342 -21.66 12.27 -15.26
CA ASP A 342 -22.70 11.47 -15.91
C ASP A 342 -24.10 12.08 -15.76
N LYS A 343 -25.12 11.44 -16.36
CA LYS A 343 -26.52 11.89 -16.29
C LYS A 343 -27.09 11.90 -14.87
N SER A 344 -26.49 11.16 -13.94
CA SER A 344 -26.88 11.10 -12.53
C SER A 344 -26.10 12.10 -11.67
N GLY A 345 -25.21 12.90 -12.28
CA GLY A 345 -24.34 13.83 -11.58
C GLY A 345 -23.17 13.16 -10.85
N ASN A 346 -22.74 11.97 -11.26
CA ASN A 346 -21.54 11.33 -10.71
C ASN A 346 -20.30 11.73 -11.51
N ILE A 347 -19.17 11.88 -10.82
CA ILE A 347 -17.88 12.06 -11.48
C ILE A 347 -17.43 10.74 -12.08
N VAL A 348 -17.36 10.71 -13.41
CA VAL A 348 -16.89 9.55 -14.19
C VAL A 348 -15.48 9.73 -14.74
N TYR A 349 -15.00 10.97 -14.82
CA TYR A 349 -13.61 11.26 -15.16
C TYR A 349 -13.16 12.59 -14.55
N ARG A 350 -11.88 12.68 -14.19
CA ARG A 350 -11.22 13.91 -13.77
C ARG A 350 -9.79 13.90 -14.28
N GLU A 351 -9.31 15.05 -14.70
CA GLU A 351 -7.89 15.31 -14.88
C GLU A 351 -7.50 16.68 -14.33
N VAL A 352 -6.34 16.77 -13.70
CA VAL A 352 -5.77 18.01 -13.18
C VAL A 352 -4.28 18.06 -13.46
N SER A 353 -3.80 19.23 -13.84
CA SER A 353 -2.38 19.53 -14.00
C SER A 353 -1.98 20.61 -12.98
N LEU A 354 -0.92 20.34 -12.23
CA LEU A 354 -0.39 21.22 -11.19
C LEU A 354 1.11 21.45 -11.45
N ASP A 355 1.49 22.71 -11.67
CA ASP A 355 2.87 23.07 -11.98
C ASP A 355 3.54 23.78 -10.80
N PHE A 356 4.28 23.02 -10.01
CA PHE A 356 4.91 23.45 -8.76
C PHE A 356 6.28 24.07 -9.04
N LEU A 357 6.39 25.38 -8.81
CA LEU A 357 7.66 26.08 -8.85
C LEU A 357 8.18 26.34 -7.44
N ASN A 358 9.41 25.90 -7.16
CA ASN A 358 10.08 26.19 -5.90
C ASN A 358 10.66 27.61 -5.92
N THR A 359 10.37 28.40 -4.89
CA THR A 359 10.82 29.81 -4.76
C THR A 359 12.09 29.98 -3.94
N GLU A 360 12.59 28.93 -3.29
CA GLU A 360 13.74 28.93 -2.38
C GLU A 360 14.98 28.18 -2.95
N GLY A 361 15.02 27.97 -4.28
CA GLY A 361 16.15 27.31 -4.95
C GLY A 361 16.14 25.77 -4.89
N GLY A 362 15.00 25.18 -4.53
CA GLY A 362 14.75 23.74 -4.67
C GLY A 362 14.30 23.34 -6.08
N ALA A 363 14.10 22.04 -6.30
CA ALA A 363 13.71 21.53 -7.60
C ALA A 363 12.19 21.67 -7.85
N SER A 364 11.83 22.30 -8.96
CA SER A 364 10.46 22.46 -9.45
C SER A 364 9.96 21.20 -10.17
N PHE A 365 8.65 21.01 -10.28
CA PHE A 365 8.06 19.86 -10.95
C PHE A 365 6.60 20.09 -11.35
N ARG A 366 6.13 19.35 -12.35
CA ARG A 366 4.72 19.25 -12.72
C ARG A 366 4.14 17.90 -12.32
N ALA A 367 2.91 17.91 -11.86
CA ALA A 367 2.11 16.74 -11.57
C ALA A 367 0.85 16.75 -12.43
N ASP A 368 0.67 15.73 -13.26
CA ASP A 368 -0.59 15.49 -13.97
C ASP A 368 -1.26 14.26 -13.37
N ILE A 369 -2.53 14.40 -13.02
CA ILE A 369 -3.30 13.39 -12.30
C ILE A 369 -4.60 13.19 -13.06
N ALA A 370 -4.87 11.94 -13.45
CA ALA A 370 -6.07 11.55 -14.15
C ALA A 370 -6.75 10.42 -13.37
N MET A 371 -8.07 10.51 -13.21
CA MET A 371 -8.89 9.51 -12.55
C MET A 371 -10.12 9.25 -13.39
N GLY A 372 -10.48 7.99 -13.58
CA GLY A 372 -11.63 7.63 -14.39
C GLY A 372 -12.37 6.42 -13.84
N ASN A 373 -13.68 6.46 -13.90
CA ASN A 373 -14.59 5.34 -13.67
C ASN A 373 -15.30 5.05 -14.99
N GLY A 374 -14.81 4.04 -15.70
CA GLY A 374 -15.33 3.63 -17.00
C GLY A 374 -16.58 2.76 -16.89
N THR A 375 -17.18 2.47 -18.04
CA THR A 375 -18.26 1.47 -18.14
C THR A 375 -17.80 0.10 -17.65
N ALA A 376 -18.71 -0.72 -17.13
CA ALA A 376 -18.46 -2.10 -16.68
C ALA A 376 -17.47 -2.26 -15.51
N GLY A 377 -17.38 -1.27 -14.61
CA GLY A 377 -16.60 -1.40 -13.37
C GLY A 377 -15.11 -1.13 -13.52
N TYR A 378 -14.66 -0.68 -14.70
CA TYR A 378 -13.30 -0.22 -14.93
C TYR A 378 -12.99 1.04 -14.13
N LYS A 379 -11.86 1.06 -13.45
CA LYS A 379 -11.34 2.24 -12.75
C LYS A 379 -9.89 2.47 -13.16
N HIS A 380 -9.53 3.73 -13.32
CA HIS A 380 -8.20 4.15 -13.70
C HIS A 380 -7.74 5.28 -12.77
N VAL A 381 -6.49 5.21 -12.33
CA VAL A 381 -5.77 6.32 -11.71
C VAL A 381 -4.42 6.39 -12.41
N GLY A 382 -4.14 7.51 -13.06
CA GLY A 382 -2.88 7.81 -13.71
C GLY A 382 -2.24 9.02 -13.05
N ILE A 383 -0.94 8.94 -12.80
CA ILE A 383 -0.16 10.05 -12.26
C ILE A 383 1.15 10.14 -13.03
N ALA A 384 1.48 11.34 -13.52
CA ALA A 384 2.75 11.63 -14.15
C ALA A 384 3.44 12.80 -13.44
N PHE A 385 4.68 12.57 -12.98
CA PHE A 385 5.54 13.58 -12.38
C PHE A 385 6.67 13.93 -13.32
N ARG A 386 6.78 15.21 -13.66
CA ARG A 386 7.85 15.73 -14.51
C ARG A 386 8.70 16.67 -13.69
N GLU A 387 9.91 16.25 -13.37
CA GLU A 387 10.88 17.08 -12.66
C GLU A 387 11.66 17.93 -13.67
N TYR A 388 11.78 19.23 -13.39
CA TYR A 388 12.55 20.13 -14.24
C TYR A 388 14.02 20.17 -13.84
N ASP A 389 14.88 20.57 -14.78
CA ASP A 389 16.29 20.80 -14.50
C ASP A 389 16.52 21.94 -13.50
N PRO A 390 17.53 21.84 -12.61
CA PRO A 390 17.84 22.90 -11.67
C PRO A 390 18.16 24.22 -12.38
N GLY A 391 17.29 25.23 -12.20
CA GLY A 391 17.43 26.54 -12.85
C GLY A 391 16.66 26.70 -14.16
N SER A 392 16.01 25.64 -14.65
CA SER A 392 15.04 25.67 -15.75
C SER A 392 13.64 25.37 -15.21
N ALA A 393 12.61 25.96 -15.83
CA ALA A 393 11.21 25.69 -15.51
C ALA A 393 10.45 25.07 -16.70
N GLU A 394 11.19 24.60 -17.71
CA GLU A 394 10.62 24.05 -18.94
C GLU A 394 11.32 22.76 -19.38
N GLU A 395 12.63 22.62 -19.12
CA GLU A 395 13.36 21.41 -19.49
C GLU A 395 13.10 20.30 -18.48
N ILE A 396 12.46 19.22 -18.95
CA ILE A 396 12.13 18.04 -18.14
C ILE A 396 13.37 17.15 -18.05
N ARG A 397 13.89 17.02 -16.83
CA ARG A 397 15.01 16.14 -16.51
C ARG A 397 14.57 14.68 -16.41
N ARG A 398 13.42 14.45 -15.78
CA ARG A 398 12.91 13.11 -15.46
C ARG A 398 11.39 13.12 -15.48
N THR A 399 10.81 12.06 -16.05
CA THR A 399 9.39 11.74 -15.93
C THR A 399 9.23 10.45 -15.12
N THR A 400 8.29 10.44 -14.18
CA THR A 400 7.88 9.24 -13.44
C THR A 400 6.38 9.07 -13.58
N GLU A 401 5.96 7.93 -14.10
CA GLU A 401 4.57 7.62 -14.42
C GLU A 401 4.11 6.43 -13.58
N LEU A 402 2.89 6.53 -13.06
CA LEU A 402 2.19 5.44 -12.38
C LEU A 402 0.78 5.38 -12.94
N SER A 403 0.42 4.28 -13.58
CA SER A 403 -0.96 3.97 -13.95
C SER A 403 -1.44 2.78 -13.16
N ILE A 404 -2.62 2.90 -12.56
CA ILE A 404 -3.31 1.79 -11.91
C ILE A 404 -4.66 1.66 -12.60
N ARG A 405 -4.86 0.50 -13.21
CA ARG A 405 -6.11 0.11 -13.86
C ARG A 405 -6.70 -1.04 -13.05
N SER A 406 -8.01 -1.01 -12.85
CA SER A 406 -8.69 -2.15 -12.24
C SER A 406 -10.01 -2.40 -12.92
N ALA A 407 -10.37 -3.67 -13.01
CA ALA A 407 -11.67 -4.13 -13.47
C ALA A 407 -12.18 -5.15 -12.46
N ALA A 408 -13.48 -5.12 -12.18
CA ALA A 408 -14.13 -6.12 -11.34
C ALA A 408 -15.35 -6.63 -12.08
N GLU A 409 -15.38 -7.95 -12.31
CA GLU A 409 -16.53 -8.64 -12.88
C GLU A 409 -17.24 -9.42 -11.77
N GLU A 410 -18.48 -9.04 -11.46
CA GLU A 410 -19.40 -9.90 -10.71
C GLU A 410 -20.10 -10.84 -11.69
N SER A 411 -19.44 -11.96 -12.01
CA SER A 411 -19.96 -12.91 -13.01
C SER A 411 -21.09 -13.81 -12.49
N LYS A 412 -21.26 -13.95 -11.15
CA LYS A 412 -22.37 -14.63 -10.43
C LYS A 412 -22.33 -14.34 -8.91
N SER A 413 -23.44 -14.57 -8.19
CA SER A 413 -23.55 -14.33 -6.73
C SER A 413 -22.54 -15.09 -5.85
N SER A 414 -21.84 -16.09 -6.40
CA SER A 414 -20.89 -16.96 -5.68
C SER A 414 -19.44 -16.88 -6.20
N GLN A 415 -19.17 -16.09 -7.25
CA GLN A 415 -17.85 -15.95 -7.87
C GLN A 415 -17.57 -14.48 -8.18
N LYS A 416 -16.44 -13.99 -7.68
CA LYS A 416 -15.95 -12.63 -7.92
C LYS A 416 -14.58 -12.72 -8.57
N GLU A 417 -14.42 -12.00 -9.66
CA GLU A 417 -13.14 -11.87 -10.35
C GLU A 417 -12.79 -10.39 -10.45
N GLY A 418 -11.51 -10.10 -10.26
CA GLY A 418 -10.98 -8.77 -10.38
C GLY A 418 -9.58 -8.83 -10.96
N ARG A 419 -9.23 -7.80 -11.71
CA ARG A 419 -7.90 -7.60 -12.25
C ARG A 419 -7.43 -6.21 -11.87
N ILE A 420 -6.18 -6.10 -11.47
CA ILE A 420 -5.49 -4.83 -11.23
C ILE A 420 -4.22 -4.87 -12.07
N ASP A 421 -4.07 -3.91 -12.97
CA ASP A 421 -2.84 -3.69 -13.71
C ASP A 421 -2.17 -2.42 -13.16
N ILE A 422 -0.89 -2.49 -12.84
CA ILE A 422 -0.09 -1.38 -12.33
C ILE A 422 1.09 -1.21 -13.27
N ASP A 423 1.13 -0.09 -13.98
CA ASP A 423 2.23 0.27 -14.87
C ASP A 423 3.05 1.36 -14.19
N TYR A 424 4.33 1.11 -13.95
CA TYR A 424 5.25 2.09 -13.37
C TYR A 424 6.41 2.33 -14.32
N ALA A 425 6.63 3.58 -14.71
CA ALA A 425 7.72 3.91 -15.61
C ALA A 425 8.52 5.12 -15.14
N ILE A 426 9.82 5.08 -15.42
CA ILE A 426 10.74 6.20 -15.26
C ILE A 426 11.38 6.48 -16.60
N THR A 427 11.45 7.75 -16.98
CA THR A 427 12.15 8.20 -18.18
C THR A 427 13.15 9.30 -17.83
N GLU A 428 14.41 9.11 -18.17
CA GLU A 428 15.50 10.10 -18.02
C GLU A 428 16.23 10.25 -19.35
N GLY A 429 16.19 11.44 -19.95
CA GLY A 429 16.71 11.64 -21.30
C GLY A 429 16.01 10.71 -22.31
N SER A 430 16.76 9.79 -22.91
CA SER A 430 16.25 8.77 -23.85
C SER A 430 16.02 7.40 -23.22
N GLU A 431 16.40 7.19 -21.97
CA GLU A 431 16.31 5.90 -21.28
C GLU A 431 14.95 5.79 -20.57
N ARG A 432 14.30 4.63 -20.73
CA ARG A 432 13.05 4.29 -20.04
C ARG A 432 13.20 2.94 -19.37
N SER A 433 12.84 2.88 -18.10
CA SER A 433 12.68 1.64 -17.34
C SER A 433 11.24 1.53 -16.89
N GLU A 434 10.68 0.33 -16.99
CA GLU A 434 9.25 0.07 -16.80
C GLU A 434 9.05 -1.23 -16.01
N ILE A 435 8.06 -1.20 -15.12
CA ILE A 435 7.59 -2.34 -14.34
C ILE A 435 6.09 -2.43 -14.55
N ASP A 436 5.66 -3.50 -15.19
CA ASP A 436 4.25 -3.81 -15.43
C ASP A 436 3.82 -4.93 -14.50
N ILE A 437 2.85 -4.68 -13.63
CA ILE A 437 2.37 -5.63 -12.64
C ILE A 437 0.90 -5.95 -12.90
N GLY A 438 0.61 -7.16 -13.33
CA GLY A 438 -0.73 -7.73 -13.38
C GLY A 438 -1.07 -8.48 -12.10
N ILE A 439 -2.22 -8.17 -11.50
CA ILE A 439 -2.75 -8.87 -10.32
C ILE A 439 -4.16 -9.37 -10.64
N ASP A 440 -4.30 -10.67 -10.86
CA ASP A 440 -5.59 -11.32 -11.00
C ASP A 440 -6.04 -11.85 -9.64
N ILE A 441 -7.28 -11.55 -9.27
CA ILE A 441 -7.91 -11.94 -8.01
C ILE A 441 -9.19 -12.69 -8.34
N SER A 442 -9.32 -13.91 -7.82
CA SER A 442 -10.58 -14.64 -7.85
C SER A 442 -10.99 -15.10 -6.45
N ASP A 443 -12.29 -15.05 -6.18
CA ASP A 443 -12.88 -15.55 -4.95
C ASP A 443 -14.17 -16.28 -5.28
N ARG A 444 -14.26 -17.55 -4.90
CA ARG A 444 -15.43 -18.38 -5.14
C ARG A 444 -15.75 -19.27 -3.94
N THR A 445 -17.02 -19.57 -3.76
CA THR A 445 -17.46 -20.61 -2.83
C THR A 445 -17.74 -21.88 -3.61
N ASP A 446 -17.03 -22.96 -3.28
CA ASP A 446 -17.32 -24.29 -3.84
C ASP A 446 -18.65 -24.78 -3.26
N GLU A 447 -19.66 -24.96 -4.11
CA GLU A 447 -21.03 -25.29 -3.71
C GLU A 447 -21.15 -26.68 -3.06
N LYS A 448 -20.22 -27.60 -3.32
CA LYS A 448 -20.24 -28.97 -2.79
C LYS A 448 -19.56 -29.08 -1.44
N THR A 449 -18.43 -28.38 -1.27
CA THR A 449 -17.61 -28.45 -0.06
C THR A 449 -17.84 -27.29 0.89
N LEU A 450 -18.54 -26.24 0.45
CA LEU A 450 -18.74 -24.97 1.13
C LEU A 450 -17.42 -24.27 1.52
N LYS A 451 -16.32 -24.67 0.88
CA LYS A 451 -15.01 -24.04 1.06
C LYS A 451 -14.97 -22.76 0.25
N ARG A 452 -14.46 -21.70 0.86
CA ARG A 452 -14.09 -20.48 0.15
C ARG A 452 -12.71 -20.67 -0.45
N LEU A 453 -12.63 -20.57 -1.76
CA LEU A 453 -11.42 -20.67 -2.55
C LEU A 453 -11.11 -19.26 -3.07
N SER A 454 -9.95 -18.73 -2.72
CA SER A 454 -9.48 -17.46 -3.27
C SER A 454 -8.09 -17.65 -3.86
N ASN A 455 -7.88 -17.14 -5.05
CA ASN A 455 -6.61 -17.18 -5.76
C ASN A 455 -6.17 -15.73 -6.05
N ILE A 456 -4.89 -15.46 -5.86
CA ILE A 456 -4.24 -14.22 -6.28
C ILE A 456 -3.07 -14.62 -7.17
N LYS A 457 -3.10 -14.26 -8.44
CA LYS A 457 -1.94 -14.39 -9.34
C LYS A 457 -1.36 -13.00 -9.55
N LEU A 458 -0.09 -12.85 -9.23
CA LEU A 458 0.73 -11.69 -9.53
C LEU A 458 1.72 -12.07 -10.63
N GLU A 459 1.86 -11.19 -11.61
CA GLU A 459 2.81 -11.28 -12.71
C GLU A 459 3.44 -9.90 -12.84
N ALA A 460 4.77 -9.82 -12.71
CA ALA A 460 5.52 -8.57 -12.80
C ALA A 460 6.58 -8.71 -13.88
N ASP A 461 6.46 -7.90 -14.93
CA ASP A 461 7.43 -7.78 -16.00
C ASP A 461 8.28 -6.53 -15.78
N ILE A 462 9.59 -6.69 -15.81
CA ILE A 462 10.57 -5.61 -15.70
C ILE A 462 11.25 -5.48 -17.05
N SER A 463 11.31 -4.26 -17.58
CA SER A 463 11.98 -3.98 -18.85
C SER A 463 12.70 -2.63 -18.84
N GLY A 464 13.68 -2.51 -19.74
CA GLY A 464 14.43 -1.27 -19.96
C GLY A 464 15.89 -1.37 -19.55
N ASP A 465 16.46 -0.24 -19.10
CA ASP A 465 17.90 -0.11 -18.85
C ASP A 465 18.39 -0.94 -17.65
N VAL A 466 17.45 -1.38 -16.79
CA VAL A 466 17.73 -2.26 -15.64
C VAL A 466 17.77 -3.75 -16.01
N GLY A 467 17.49 -4.11 -17.27
CA GLY A 467 17.41 -5.50 -17.74
C GLY A 467 15.98 -5.96 -18.04
N GLU A 468 15.85 -7.21 -18.47
CA GLU A 468 14.57 -7.91 -18.63
C GLU A 468 14.42 -8.91 -17.50
N GLY A 469 13.26 -8.97 -16.85
CA GLY A 469 12.97 -9.94 -15.81
C GLY A 469 11.48 -10.16 -15.66
N ASN A 470 11.10 -11.36 -15.21
CA ASN A 470 9.71 -11.73 -14.98
C ASN A 470 9.56 -12.43 -13.63
N ILE A 471 8.57 -12.02 -12.85
CA ILE A 471 8.23 -12.64 -11.56
C ILE A 471 6.76 -13.03 -11.60
N ILE A 472 6.48 -14.32 -11.43
CA ILE A 472 5.13 -14.85 -11.28
C ILE A 472 4.96 -15.41 -9.88
N ALA A 473 4.00 -14.88 -9.13
CA ALA A 473 3.62 -15.39 -7.83
C ALA A 473 2.14 -15.77 -7.80
N VAL A 474 1.84 -17.02 -7.44
CA VAL A 474 0.46 -17.51 -7.29
C VAL A 474 0.20 -17.84 -5.83
N ILE A 475 -0.83 -17.25 -5.24
CA ILE A 475 -1.28 -17.49 -3.88
C ILE A 475 -2.67 -18.11 -3.92
N ASP A 476 -2.72 -19.42 -3.73
CA ASP A 476 -3.97 -20.16 -3.58
C ASP A 476 -4.35 -20.27 -2.11
N ASN A 477 -5.61 -19.98 -1.81
CA ASN A 477 -6.14 -20.10 -0.46
C ASN A 477 -7.45 -20.89 -0.47
N ALA A 478 -7.51 -21.93 0.35
CA ALA A 478 -8.74 -22.63 0.66
C ALA A 478 -9.07 -22.43 2.14
N SER A 479 -10.26 -21.93 2.45
CA SER A 479 -10.68 -21.71 3.84
C SER A 479 -12.10 -22.20 4.12
N TRP A 480 -12.32 -22.61 5.35
CA TRP A 480 -13.65 -22.95 5.86
C TRP A 480 -13.72 -22.72 7.36
N SER A 481 -14.90 -22.33 7.85
CA SER A 481 -15.15 -22.07 9.26
C SER A 481 -16.26 -22.97 9.79
N ASN A 482 -16.05 -23.55 10.98
CA ASN A 482 -17.08 -24.25 11.72
C ASN A 482 -17.42 -23.45 12.99
N ARG A 483 -18.56 -22.76 12.93
CA ARG A 483 -19.07 -21.94 14.04
C ARG A 483 -19.43 -22.76 15.28
N LYS A 484 -19.82 -24.03 15.15
CA LYS A 484 -20.15 -24.89 16.31
C LYS A 484 -18.90 -25.26 17.11
N LEU A 485 -17.75 -25.38 16.44
CA LEU A 485 -16.49 -25.75 17.05
C LEU A 485 -15.56 -24.55 17.31
N ASN A 486 -15.97 -23.33 16.95
CA ASN A 486 -15.12 -22.14 16.93
C ASN A 486 -13.76 -22.39 16.23
N LYS A 487 -13.79 -23.15 15.13
CA LYS A 487 -12.59 -23.48 14.34
C LYS A 487 -12.65 -22.85 12.97
N SER A 488 -11.56 -22.22 12.57
CA SER A 488 -11.32 -21.80 11.19
C SER A 488 -10.10 -22.55 10.68
N ASN A 489 -10.19 -23.11 9.48
CA ASN A 489 -9.07 -23.74 8.81
C ASN A 489 -8.77 -22.99 7.53
N ARG A 490 -7.49 -22.74 7.28
CA ARG A 490 -6.99 -22.12 6.06
C ARG A 490 -5.78 -22.91 5.59
N THR A 491 -5.80 -23.27 4.31
CA THR A 491 -4.65 -23.78 3.58
C THR A 491 -4.23 -22.68 2.61
N THR A 492 -2.97 -22.27 2.69
CA THR A 492 -2.36 -21.34 1.74
C THR A 492 -1.26 -22.09 0.99
N GLU A 493 -1.30 -22.04 -0.32
CA GLU A 493 -0.24 -22.51 -1.21
C GLU A 493 0.32 -21.30 -1.93
N ILE A 494 1.65 -21.16 -1.93
CA ILE A 494 2.36 -20.07 -2.59
C ILE A 494 3.31 -20.72 -3.60
N THR A 495 3.13 -20.39 -4.86
CA THR A 495 4.05 -20.73 -5.94
C THR A 495 4.75 -19.45 -6.37
N LEU A 496 6.07 -19.51 -6.47
CA LEU A 496 6.89 -18.41 -6.99
C LEU A 496 7.72 -18.97 -8.13
N ASP A 497 7.67 -18.29 -9.26
CA ASP A 497 8.53 -18.49 -10.42
C ASP A 497 9.18 -17.14 -10.73
N ALA A 498 10.48 -17.14 -10.97
CA ALA A 498 11.23 -15.91 -11.19
C ALA A 498 12.33 -16.19 -12.21
N ASP A 499 12.28 -15.48 -13.31
CA ASP A 499 13.32 -15.42 -14.35
C ASP A 499 13.94 -14.02 -14.25
N LEU A 500 15.12 -13.93 -13.64
CA LEU A 500 15.79 -12.69 -13.24
C LEU A 500 17.12 -12.50 -13.95
#